data_AF-Q93ND8-F1
#
_entry.id   AF-Q93ND8-F1
#
_cell.length_a   1.000
_cell.length_b   1.000
_cell.length_c   1.000
_cell.angle_alpha   90.00
_cell.angle_beta   90.00
_cell.angle_gamma   90.00
#
_symmetry.space_group_name_H-M   'P 1'
#
loop_
_entity.id
_entity.type
_entity.pdbx_description
1 polymer ?
#
loop_
_entity_poly.entity_id
_entity_poly.type
_entity_poly.pdbx_seq_one_letter_code
_entity_poly.pdbx_strand_id
1 'polypeptide(L)'
;MKTPRRAAPLAALLALGGLGACASRQQAPTAAAKPEAPRAAEPVVRSTEGGFSVAIPGPVSEERRSQETDVGAVTLHTFIAVRPEVDTAYYVSYTDFPAAAVSQADP
;
A
#
# COMPACT_ATOMS: atom_id res chain seq x y z
N MET A 1 -52.12 8.17 -24.26
CA MET A 1 -53.13 7.78 -23.25
C MET A 1 -52.68 8.39 -21.91
N LYS A 2 -53.04 9.64 -21.61
CA LYS A 2 -54.10 10.09 -20.67
C LYS A 2 -54.18 9.26 -19.37
N THR A 3 -53.74 9.90 -18.27
CA THR A 3 -53.77 9.52 -16.85
C THR A 3 -55.19 9.43 -16.27
N PRO A 4 -55.35 8.83 -15.06
CA PRO A 4 -55.65 9.66 -13.89
C PRO A 4 -54.91 9.17 -12.61
N ARG A 5 -54.13 10.00 -11.90
CA ARG A 5 -54.54 10.81 -10.73
C ARG A 5 -55.62 10.17 -9.83
N ARG A 6 -55.21 9.76 -8.62
CA ARG A 6 -56.00 9.90 -7.38
C ARG A 6 -55.09 10.30 -6.20
N ALA A 7 -55.29 11.53 -5.72
CA ALA A 7 -55.08 11.95 -4.33
C ALA A 7 -56.24 11.35 -3.48
N ALA A 8 -56.28 11.24 -2.15
CA ALA A 8 -55.70 11.89 -0.96
C ALA A 8 -55.95 10.90 0.25
N PRO A 9 -55.88 11.23 1.57
CA PRO A 9 -55.46 12.47 2.26
C PRO A 9 -54.50 12.30 3.48
N LEU A 10 -54.01 13.44 3.97
CA LEU A 10 -53.41 13.68 5.29
C LEU A 10 -54.41 13.40 6.43
N ALA A 11 -53.96 12.83 7.56
CA ALA A 11 -54.02 13.49 8.88
C ALA A 11 -53.54 12.58 10.03
N ALA A 12 -52.60 13.13 10.79
CA ALA A 12 -52.47 13.13 12.25
C ALA A 12 -52.65 11.82 13.04
N LEU A 13 -51.60 11.48 13.80
CA LEU A 13 -51.72 11.25 15.25
C LEU A 13 -50.33 11.40 15.88
N LEU A 14 -50.06 12.62 16.36
CA LEU A 14 -49.10 12.87 17.43
C LEU A 14 -49.65 12.20 18.69
N ALA A 15 -48.97 11.18 19.19
CA ALA A 15 -49.16 10.70 20.55
C ALA A 15 -47.79 10.66 21.24
N LEU A 16 -47.60 11.64 22.14
CA LEU A 16 -46.58 11.58 23.18
C LEU A 16 -46.89 10.39 24.11
N GLY A 17 -45.87 9.59 24.36
CA GLY A 17 -45.86 8.53 25.38
C GLY A 17 -44.68 7.64 25.06
N GLY A 18 -43.75 7.32 25.93
CA GLY A 18 -43.51 7.62 27.33
C GLY A 18 -42.08 7.13 27.59
N LEU A 19 -41.50 7.52 28.72
CA LEU A 19 -40.18 7.05 29.14
C LEU A 19 -40.09 5.51 29.14
N GLY A 20 -38.96 4.99 28.71
CA GLY A 20 -38.57 3.61 29.00
C GLY A 20 -38.61 2.65 27.81
N ALA A 21 -37.60 2.76 26.95
CA ALA A 21 -37.11 1.60 26.24
C ALA A 21 -35.59 1.71 26.21
N CYS A 22 -34.91 0.88 27.00
CA CYS A 22 -33.49 0.61 26.84
C CYS A 22 -33.30 0.17 25.39
N ALA A 23 -32.84 1.08 24.54
CA ALA A 23 -32.34 0.72 23.23
C ALA A 23 -31.14 -0.19 23.50
N SER A 24 -31.40 -1.50 23.52
CA SER A 24 -30.38 -2.52 23.40
C SER A 24 -29.60 -2.16 22.16
N ARG A 25 -28.43 -1.56 22.35
CA ARG A 25 -27.45 -1.32 21.31
C ARG A 25 -27.03 -2.72 20.87
N GLN A 26 -27.74 -3.27 19.90
CA GLN A 26 -27.42 -4.54 19.30
C GLN A 26 -26.17 -4.25 18.48
N GLN A 27 -25.03 -4.35 19.15
CA GLN A 27 -23.72 -4.35 18.53
C GLN A 27 -23.83 -5.42 17.44
N ALA A 28 -23.85 -4.99 16.17
CA ALA A 28 -23.77 -5.92 15.07
C ALA A 28 -22.60 -6.86 15.38
N PRO A 29 -22.76 -8.19 15.25
CA PRO A 29 -21.69 -9.11 15.56
C PRO A 29 -20.49 -8.65 14.74
N THR A 30 -19.43 -8.22 15.44
CA THR A 30 -18.14 -7.95 14.83
C THR A 30 -17.79 -9.23 14.10
N ALA A 31 -17.88 -9.20 12.77
CA ALA A 31 -17.48 -10.32 11.96
C ALA A 31 -16.07 -10.68 12.42
N ALA A 32 -15.93 -11.89 12.99
CA ALA A 32 -14.65 -12.37 13.43
C ALA A 32 -13.70 -12.23 12.25
N ALA A 33 -12.63 -11.44 12.42
CA ALA A 33 -11.61 -11.29 11.41
C ALA A 33 -11.13 -12.71 11.07
N LYS A 34 -11.36 -13.12 9.82
CA LYS A 34 -10.88 -14.40 9.30
C LYS A 34 -9.38 -14.48 9.61
N PRO A 35 -8.86 -15.58 10.16
CA PRO A 35 -7.43 -15.72 10.40
C PRO A 35 -6.68 -15.40 9.11
N GLU A 36 -5.91 -14.30 9.13
CA GLU A 36 -5.05 -13.95 8.00
C GLU A 36 -4.03 -15.09 7.90
N ALA A 37 -4.04 -15.81 6.79
CA ALA A 37 -3.07 -16.86 6.55
C ALA A 37 -1.67 -16.24 6.70
N PRO A 38 -0.69 -16.95 7.31
CA PRO A 38 0.64 -16.41 7.49
C PRO A 38 1.18 -15.94 6.14
N ARG A 39 1.36 -14.61 6.01
CA ARG A 39 1.98 -14.02 4.83
C ARG A 39 3.38 -14.63 4.70
N ALA A 40 3.67 -15.19 3.53
CA ALA A 40 5.03 -15.64 3.24
C ALA A 40 5.98 -14.45 3.45
N ALA A 41 7.14 -14.70 4.06
CA ALA A 41 8.13 -13.65 4.27
C ALA A 41 8.56 -13.10 2.92
N GLU A 42 8.46 -11.78 2.76
CA GLU A 42 8.89 -11.12 1.51
C GLU A 42 10.40 -11.26 1.35
N PRO A 43 10.90 -11.50 0.12
CA PRO A 43 12.33 -11.60 -0.12
C PRO A 43 13.02 -10.28 0.22
N VAL A 44 14.17 -10.40 0.89
CA VAL A 44 15.00 -9.26 1.28
C VAL A 44 16.19 -9.17 0.35
N VAL A 45 16.27 -8.08 -0.40
CA VAL A 45 17.45 -7.68 -1.17
C VAL A 45 18.43 -6.99 -0.24
N ARG A 46 19.72 -7.32 -0.35
CA ARG A 46 20.81 -6.70 0.39
C ARG A 46 21.91 -6.31 -0.59
N SER A 47 22.50 -5.14 -0.40
CA SER A 47 23.72 -4.79 -1.12
C SER A 47 24.88 -5.70 -0.69
N THR A 48 25.80 -5.97 -1.61
CA THR A 48 27.00 -6.76 -1.34
C THR A 48 27.98 -6.05 -0.40
N GLU A 49 27.94 -4.72 -0.41
CA GLU A 49 28.79 -3.78 0.30
C GLU A 49 28.27 -3.51 1.72
N GLY A 50 27.03 -3.92 1.99
CA GLY A 50 26.30 -3.57 3.21
C GLY A 50 25.71 -2.15 3.15
N GLY A 51 24.97 -1.76 4.18
CA GLY A 51 24.36 -0.43 4.28
C GLY A 51 23.00 -0.27 3.59
N PHE A 52 22.63 -1.17 2.68
CA PHE A 52 21.31 -1.20 2.06
C PHE A 52 20.63 -2.57 2.22
N SER A 53 19.37 -2.55 2.65
CA SER A 53 18.52 -3.73 2.71
C SER A 53 17.07 -3.31 2.51
N VAL A 54 16.35 -4.02 1.64
CA VAL A 54 14.94 -3.75 1.37
C VAL A 54 14.17 -5.06 1.22
N ALA A 55 13.02 -5.15 1.89
CA ALA A 55 12.04 -6.20 1.61
C ALA A 55 11.18 -5.76 0.43
N ILE A 56 11.20 -6.51 -0.66
CA ILE A 56 10.42 -6.20 -1.86
C ILE A 56 9.40 -7.31 -2.06
N PRO A 57 8.14 -6.97 -2.33
CA PRO A 57 7.11 -7.99 -2.38
C PRO A 57 7.18 -8.81 -3.68
N GLY A 58 7.33 -10.12 -3.56
CA GLY A 58 7.45 -11.05 -4.69
C GLY A 58 8.86 -11.12 -5.33
N PRO A 59 9.01 -11.88 -6.44
CA PRO A 59 10.29 -12.09 -7.09
C PRO A 59 10.92 -10.79 -7.62
N VAL A 60 12.23 -10.68 -7.47
CA VAL A 60 13.01 -9.49 -7.86
C VAL A 60 14.00 -9.85 -8.96
N SER A 61 14.10 -9.03 -10.00
CA SER A 61 15.21 -9.04 -10.95
C SER A 61 16.17 -7.88 -10.66
N GLU A 62 17.48 -8.14 -10.70
CA GLU A 62 18.53 -7.12 -10.59
C GLU A 62 19.09 -6.76 -11.98
N GLU A 63 19.21 -5.46 -12.24
CA GLU A 63 20.03 -4.91 -13.32
C GLU A 63 21.18 -4.10 -12.71
N ARG A 64 22.38 -4.27 -13.28
CA ARG A 64 23.58 -3.53 -12.89
C ARG A 64 24.18 -2.82 -14.09
N ARG A 65 24.48 -1.53 -13.94
CA ARG A 65 25.16 -0.72 -14.95
C ARG A 65 26.35 0.00 -14.31
N SER A 66 27.53 -0.23 -14.85
CA SER A 66 28.74 0.49 -14.45
C SER A 66 29.15 1.49 -15.51
N GLN A 67 29.58 2.67 -15.07
CA GLN A 67 30.10 3.73 -15.92
C GLN A 67 31.42 4.25 -15.34
N GLU A 68 32.47 4.25 -16.16
CA GLU A 68 33.73 4.89 -15.82
C GLU A 68 33.61 6.41 -15.84
N THR A 69 34.19 7.06 -14.84
CA THR A 69 34.27 8.53 -14.71
C THR A 69 35.68 8.95 -14.31
N ASP A 70 35.98 10.26 -14.36
CA ASP A 70 37.29 10.79 -13.98
C ASP A 70 37.66 10.55 -12.50
N VAL A 71 36.67 10.26 -11.66
CA VAL A 71 36.82 10.01 -10.21
C VAL A 71 36.62 8.55 -9.82
N GLY A 72 36.52 7.65 -10.82
CA GLY A 72 36.34 6.21 -10.65
C GLY A 72 35.00 5.69 -11.19
N ALA A 73 34.83 4.36 -11.18
CA ALA A 73 33.61 3.72 -11.65
C ALA A 73 32.41 4.03 -10.72
N VAL A 74 31.29 4.41 -11.32
CA VAL A 74 29.99 4.54 -10.66
C VAL A 74 29.12 3.37 -11.08
N THR A 75 28.56 2.63 -10.13
CA THR A 75 27.70 1.48 -10.42
C THR A 75 26.28 1.71 -9.93
N LEU A 76 25.32 1.69 -10.84
CA LEU A 76 23.89 1.70 -10.52
C LEU A 76 23.38 0.26 -10.37
N HIS A 77 22.77 -0.02 -9.23
CA HIS A 77 22.02 -1.24 -8.96
C HIS A 77 20.53 -0.93 -9.03
N THR A 78 19.79 -1.74 -9.76
CA THR A 78 18.35 -1.58 -9.96
C THR A 78 17.64 -2.90 -9.67
N PHE A 79 16.67 -2.87 -8.78
CA PHE A 79 15.84 -4.01 -8.41
C PHE A 79 14.41 -3.75 -8.83
N ILE A 80 13.84 -4.70 -9.58
CA ILE A 80 12.49 -4.59 -10.13
C ILE A 80 11.68 -5.80 -9.68
N ALA A 81 10.53 -5.56 -9.06
CA ALA A 81 9.52 -6.59 -8.82
C ALA A 81 8.22 -6.20 -9.51
N VAL A 82 7.75 -7.07 -10.39
CA VAL A 82 6.49 -6.88 -11.12
C VAL A 82 5.43 -7.81 -10.50
N ARG A 83 4.28 -7.24 -10.16
CA ARG A 83 3.12 -7.92 -9.57
C ARG A 83 1.93 -7.82 -10.53
N PRO A 84 1.91 -8.64 -11.60
CA PRO A 84 0.87 -8.55 -12.63
C PRO A 84 -0.54 -8.83 -12.09
N GLU A 85 -0.67 -9.59 -11.01
CA GLU A 85 -1.94 -9.92 -10.37
C GLU A 85 -2.62 -8.72 -9.69
N VAL A 86 -1.87 -7.66 -9.38
CA VAL A 86 -2.36 -6.42 -8.75
C VAL A 86 -1.94 -5.17 -9.54
N ASP A 87 -1.54 -5.35 -10.81
CA ASP A 87 -1.14 -4.27 -11.72
C ASP A 87 -0.16 -3.26 -11.09
N THR A 88 0.86 -3.77 -10.39
CA THR A 88 1.81 -2.95 -9.63
C THR A 88 3.25 -3.38 -9.94
N ALA A 89 4.17 -2.41 -10.01
CA ALA A 89 5.60 -2.66 -10.05
C ALA A 89 6.31 -1.87 -8.95
N TYR A 90 7.30 -2.49 -8.32
CA TYR A 90 8.19 -1.86 -7.35
C TYR A 90 9.56 -1.70 -7.98
N TYR A 91 10.14 -0.51 -7.82
CA TYR A 91 11.44 -0.15 -8.36
C TYR A 91 12.29 0.42 -7.22
N VAL A 92 13.45 -0.17 -6.99
CA VAL A 92 14.40 0.32 -5.99
C VAL A 92 15.78 0.35 -6.61
N SER A 93 16.49 1.46 -6.42
CA SER A 93 17.85 1.60 -6.92
C SER A 93 18.76 2.23 -5.88
N TYR A 94 20.02 1.78 -5.86
CA TYR A 94 21.10 2.44 -5.16
C TYR A 94 22.31 2.56 -6.08
N THR A 95 23.16 3.53 -5.79
CA THR A 95 24.34 3.83 -6.59
C THR A 95 25.58 3.76 -5.73
N ASP A 96 26.55 2.96 -6.17
CA ASP A 96 27.87 2.91 -5.59
C ASP A 96 28.71 4.02 -6.20
N PHE A 97 29.09 4.98 -5.36
CA PHE A 97 30.01 6.05 -5.73
C PHE A 97 31.42 5.71 -5.25
N PRO A 98 32.46 5.99 -6.06
CA PRO A 98 33.84 5.87 -5.60
C PRO A 98 34.09 6.86 -4.47
N ALA A 99 34.95 6.50 -3.51
CA ALA A 99 35.23 7.33 -2.33
C ALA A 99 35.68 8.76 -2.69
N ALA A 100 36.41 8.91 -3.79
CA ALA A 100 36.83 10.22 -4.31
C ALA A 100 35.64 11.11 -4.68
N ALA A 101 34.57 10.57 -5.27
CA ALA A 101 33.36 11.33 -5.60
C ALA A 101 32.62 11.78 -4.34
N VAL A 102 32.51 10.92 -3.31
CA VAL A 102 31.84 11.27 -2.05
C VAL A 102 32.61 12.34 -1.28
N SER A 103 33.95 12.32 -1.33
CA SER A 103 34.79 13.31 -0.64
C SER A 103 34.69 14.73 -1.18
N GLN A 104 34.14 14.90 -2.39
CA GLN A 104 33.88 16.21 -3.01
C GLN A 104 32.49 16.77 -2.65
N ALA A 105 31.62 15.97 -2.03
CA ALA A 105 30.32 16.42 -1.58
C ALA A 105 30.46 17.07 -0.20
N ASP A 106 30.31 18.40 -0.13
CA ASP A 106 30.10 19.11 1.13
C ASP A 106 28.67 18.82 1.61
N PRO A 107 28.45 18.22 2.81
CA PRO A 107 27.13 17.86 3.30
C PRO A 107 26.25 19.05 3.71
#